data_AF-A0A9W7G1L6-F1
#
_entry.id   AF-A0A9W7G1L6-F1
#
_cell.length_a   1.000
_cell.length_b   1.000
_cell.length_c   1.000
_cell.angle_alpha   90.00
_cell.angle_beta   90.00
_cell.angle_gamma   90.00
#
_symmetry.space_group_name_H-M   'P 1'
#
loop_
_entity.id
_entity.type
_entity.pdbx_description
1 polymer ?
#
loop_
_entity_poly.entity_id
_entity_poly.type
_entity_poly.pdbx_seq_one_letter_code
_entity_poly.pdbx_strand_id
1 'polypeptide(L)'
;MGLLGCIVGCCNSLGVGRLKTKFRSLTDRQYLITNNVFVLVCSLYQCVVGLGIVLAFNHNFRKSSGSAGISNVEERNAGTQSYMAQCIIGGYLTIISIMGIRAAHKVNIQMLIWYYWLSLVAIPLLFLFSVISLDFKDLLEGWISHRWDRVEFDFLRRYFCEPDTWDNKCTAPIKGGPGYDTTEEWCISEYNAKDCKAVRDAAEEKFLDFMGTFCNFNGVVGIVNMLLLLMSLKLVERTLTLPVIMSSMLDAINWLLFLPIAFCIAIGFFFNEHDELQVGDVWLKYLFFINGGCMFFLALLGIFASREKLRGVLKFYALAMGVVVLMLGLACASSFVFAWQISQIYGVKGDGKVGEVACRSELYGCCCCEYEDGVLADEELCPEWTREEIVHVVEADFKMAGLVAAISCLFAIRATRACTILIHNLKDYKCVYL
;
A
#
# COMPACT_ATOMS: atom_id res chain seq x y z
N MET A 1 26.08 -11.40 -4.71
CA MET A 1 26.34 -12.07 -3.41
C MET A 1 27.48 -11.46 -2.56
N GLY A 2 28.45 -10.69 -3.10
CA GLY A 2 29.57 -10.14 -2.31
C GLY A 2 29.23 -9.04 -1.28
N LEU A 3 28.16 -8.26 -1.49
CA LEU A 3 27.77 -7.16 -0.60
C LEU A 3 27.13 -7.65 0.71
N LEU A 4 26.33 -8.72 0.66
CA LEU A 4 25.72 -9.36 1.83
C LEU A 4 26.78 -10.01 2.74
N GLY A 5 27.82 -10.62 2.17
CA GLY A 5 28.95 -11.17 2.93
C GLY A 5 29.73 -10.11 3.71
N CYS A 6 29.92 -8.92 3.14
CA CYS A 6 30.57 -7.79 3.85
C CYS A 6 29.71 -7.24 4.99
N ILE A 7 28.38 -7.20 4.83
CA ILE A 7 27.48 -6.73 5.90
C ILE A 7 27.46 -7.73 7.06
N VAL A 8 27.40 -9.03 6.78
CA VAL A 8 27.42 -10.08 7.83
C VAL A 8 28.78 -10.16 8.53
N GLY A 9 29.88 -10.00 7.78
CA GLY A 9 31.23 -9.92 8.36
C GLY A 9 31.44 -8.71 9.28
N CYS A 10 30.90 -7.54 8.90
CA CYS A 10 30.90 -6.36 9.76
C CYS A 10 30.10 -6.56 11.05
N CYS A 11 28.94 -7.22 10.98
CA CYS A 11 28.10 -7.50 12.15
C CYS A 11 28.77 -8.43 13.18
N ASN A 12 29.56 -9.41 12.75
CA ASN A 12 30.26 -10.31 13.69
C ASN A 12 31.51 -9.67 14.32
N SER A 13 32.15 -8.70 13.65
CA SER A 13 33.29 -7.96 14.21
C SER A 13 32.86 -6.88 15.23
N LEU A 14 31.63 -6.38 15.11
CA LEU A 14 30.99 -5.50 16.08
C LEU A 14 30.46 -6.33 17.25
N GLY A 15 31.36 -6.83 18.08
CA GLY A 15 31.03 -7.70 19.22
C GLY A 15 29.79 -7.20 19.98
N VAL A 16 28.71 -7.99 19.92
CA VAL A 16 27.37 -7.68 20.47
C VAL A 16 27.45 -7.21 21.94
N GLY A 17 28.42 -7.73 22.70
CA GLY A 17 28.70 -7.31 24.08
C GLY A 17 29.10 -5.83 24.22
N ARG A 18 29.95 -5.31 23.34
CA ARG A 18 30.38 -3.89 23.37
C ARG A 18 29.25 -2.95 22.96
N LEU A 19 28.43 -3.36 22.00
CA LEU A 19 27.23 -2.61 21.61
C LEU A 19 26.29 -2.48 22.81
N LYS A 20 26.02 -3.57 23.53
CA LYS A 20 25.09 -3.59 24.67
C LYS A 20 25.51 -2.63 25.80
N THR A 21 26.81 -2.58 26.12
CA THR A 21 27.33 -1.63 27.11
C THR A 21 27.23 -0.18 26.66
N LYS A 22 27.50 0.09 25.37
CA LYS A 22 27.43 1.46 24.83
C LYS A 22 25.98 1.94 24.71
N PHE A 23 25.05 1.05 24.39
CA PHE A 23 23.62 1.36 24.37
C PHE A 23 23.08 1.68 25.77
N ARG A 24 23.51 0.97 26.82
CA ARG A 24 23.07 1.27 28.20
C ARG A 24 23.42 2.69 28.69
N SER A 25 24.46 3.32 28.14
CA SER A 25 24.86 4.67 28.53
C SER A 25 24.18 5.79 27.74
N LEU A 26 23.42 5.46 26.68
CA LEU A 26 22.79 6.49 25.86
C LEU A 26 21.57 7.09 26.56
N THR A 27 21.48 8.41 26.54
CA THR A 27 20.30 9.14 26.98
C THR A 27 19.13 8.90 26.01
N ASP A 28 17.87 8.96 26.48
CA ASP A 28 16.67 8.81 25.64
C ASP A 28 16.70 9.72 24.39
N ARG A 29 17.31 10.90 24.54
CA ARG A 29 17.55 11.85 23.45
C ARG A 29 18.53 11.35 22.39
N GLN A 30 19.64 10.73 22.80
CA GLN A 30 20.60 10.15 21.86
C GLN A 30 19.99 8.95 21.13
N TYR A 31 19.16 8.14 21.81
CA TYR A 31 18.38 7.09 21.16
C TYR A 31 17.43 7.65 20.11
N LEU A 32 16.68 8.71 20.44
CA LEU A 32 15.76 9.34 19.50
C LEU A 32 16.49 9.86 18.25
N ILE A 33 17.64 10.53 18.43
CA ILE A 33 18.46 11.01 17.31
C ILE A 33 18.95 9.83 16.47
N THR A 34 19.49 8.80 17.11
CA THR A 34 20.04 7.61 16.43
C THR A 34 18.98 6.90 15.60
N ASN A 35 17.78 6.68 16.17
CA ASN A 35 16.67 6.06 15.45
C ASN A 35 16.25 6.90 14.24
N ASN A 36 16.13 8.22 14.40
CA ASN A 36 15.76 9.09 13.27
C ASN A 36 16.85 9.17 12.19
N VAL A 37 18.13 9.00 12.54
CA VAL A 37 19.20 8.87 11.52
C VAL A 37 19.03 7.58 10.72
N PHE A 38 18.67 6.46 11.36
CA PHE A 38 18.38 5.22 10.64
C PHE A 38 17.15 5.35 9.73
N VAL A 39 16.05 5.93 10.25
CA VAL A 39 14.85 6.19 9.43
C VAL A 39 15.20 7.10 8.25
N LEU A 40 16.02 8.13 8.46
CA LEU A 40 16.48 9.03 7.39
C LEU A 40 17.24 8.29 6.28
N VAL A 41 18.15 7.39 6.64
CA VAL A 41 18.90 6.61 5.63
C VAL A 41 17.97 5.70 4.83
N CYS A 42 17.08 4.98 5.51
CA CYS A 42 16.11 4.09 4.87
C CYS A 42 15.10 4.87 4.01
N SER A 43 14.65 6.04 4.45
CA SER A 43 13.71 6.88 3.69
C SER A 43 14.36 7.53 2.47
N LEU A 44 15.64 7.91 2.57
CA LEU A 44 16.41 8.38 1.41
C LEU A 44 16.59 7.27 0.38
N TYR A 45 16.88 6.04 0.81
CA TYR A 45 16.89 4.88 -0.08
C TYR A 45 15.54 4.73 -0.81
N GLN A 46 14.42 4.71 -0.09
CA GLN A 46 13.08 4.57 -0.69
C GLN A 46 12.77 5.70 -1.68
N CYS A 47 13.14 6.94 -1.33
CA CYS A 47 12.94 8.12 -2.17
C CYS A 47 13.77 8.05 -3.46
N VAL A 48 15.07 7.76 -3.35
CA VAL A 48 15.99 7.69 -4.50
C VAL A 48 15.61 6.55 -5.43
N VAL A 49 15.27 5.38 -4.88
CA VAL A 49 14.86 4.22 -5.67
C VAL A 49 13.53 4.48 -6.38
N GLY A 50 12.50 4.96 -5.66
CA GLY A 50 11.21 5.29 -6.27
C GLY A 50 11.36 6.33 -7.39
N LEU A 51 12.12 7.40 -7.14
CA LEU A 51 12.40 8.44 -8.14
C LEU A 51 13.17 7.89 -9.35
N GLY A 52 14.20 7.07 -9.11
CA GLY A 52 15.00 6.46 -10.17
C GLY A 52 14.16 5.60 -11.10
N ILE A 53 13.26 4.79 -10.54
CA ILE A 53 12.33 3.95 -11.31
C ILE A 53 11.36 4.83 -12.10
N VAL A 54 10.71 5.82 -11.48
CA VAL A 54 9.78 6.74 -12.15
C VAL A 54 10.48 7.49 -13.31
N LEU A 55 11.72 7.94 -13.12
CA LEU A 55 12.49 8.60 -14.16
C LEU A 55 12.89 7.64 -15.29
N ALA A 56 13.29 6.42 -14.97
CA ALA A 56 13.63 5.39 -15.95
C ALA A 56 12.43 5.04 -16.84
N PHE A 57 11.27 4.79 -16.22
CA PHE A 57 10.02 4.57 -16.94
C PHE A 57 9.69 5.78 -17.82
N ASN A 58 9.60 6.99 -17.25
CA ASN A 58 9.24 8.18 -18.01
C ASN A 58 10.19 8.48 -19.18
N HIS A 59 11.48 8.24 -19.01
CA HIS A 59 12.47 8.41 -20.08
C HIS A 59 12.23 7.44 -21.23
N ASN A 60 12.03 6.15 -20.93
CA ASN A 60 11.78 5.12 -21.94
C ASN A 60 10.43 5.35 -22.65
N PHE A 61 9.40 5.71 -21.88
CA PHE A 61 8.09 6.09 -22.40
C PHE A 61 8.15 7.24 -23.40
N ARG A 62 8.93 8.29 -23.10
CA ARG A 62 9.08 9.45 -23.99
C ARG A 62 9.70 9.06 -25.34
N LYS A 63 10.65 8.12 -25.31
CA LYS A 63 11.28 7.60 -26.54
C LYS A 63 10.27 6.83 -27.39
N SER A 64 9.37 6.08 -26.77
CA SER A 64 8.37 5.29 -27.48
C SER A 64 7.15 6.08 -27.98
N SER A 65 6.78 7.18 -27.33
CA SER A 65 5.63 8.00 -27.74
C SER A 65 5.80 8.71 -29.09
N GLY A 66 6.98 8.63 -29.72
CA GLY A 66 7.20 9.19 -31.06
C GLY A 66 6.50 8.41 -32.19
N SER A 67 6.00 7.20 -31.93
CA SER A 67 5.50 6.30 -32.97
C SER A 67 4.08 5.77 -32.79
N ALA A 68 3.46 5.92 -31.61
CA ALA A 68 2.11 5.40 -31.33
C ALA A 68 1.20 6.48 -30.72
N GLY A 69 -0.03 6.57 -31.21
CA GLY A 69 -1.01 7.61 -30.88
C GLY A 69 -1.45 7.68 -29.41
N ILE A 70 -2.32 8.66 -29.12
CA ILE A 70 -2.67 9.22 -27.80
C ILE A 70 -3.43 8.25 -26.84
N SER A 71 -3.75 7.01 -27.24
CA SER A 71 -4.69 6.14 -26.50
C SER A 71 -4.17 5.54 -25.17
N ASN A 72 -2.88 5.67 -24.82
CA ASN A 72 -2.30 4.94 -23.67
C ASN A 72 -2.01 5.81 -22.43
N VAL A 73 -2.73 6.92 -22.22
CA VAL A 73 -2.43 7.87 -21.12
C VAL A 73 -2.83 7.32 -19.74
N GLU A 74 -3.92 6.56 -19.66
CA GLU A 74 -4.48 6.06 -18.40
C GLU A 74 -3.64 4.92 -17.82
N GLU A 75 -3.20 3.99 -18.66
CA GLU A 75 -2.38 2.84 -18.28
C GLU A 75 -0.95 3.18 -17.86
N ARG A 76 -0.38 4.29 -18.38
CA ARG A 76 0.93 4.82 -17.96
C ARG A 76 0.97 5.08 -16.45
N ASN A 77 -0.19 5.30 -15.84
CA ASN A 77 -0.28 5.79 -14.48
C ASN A 77 -0.10 4.70 -13.43
N ALA A 78 -0.64 3.48 -13.57
CA ALA A 78 -0.69 2.54 -12.45
C ALA A 78 0.70 2.12 -11.90
N GLY A 79 1.59 1.62 -12.75
CA GLY A 79 2.95 1.23 -12.32
C GLY A 79 3.78 2.43 -11.84
N THR A 80 3.69 3.54 -12.56
CA THR A 80 4.39 4.80 -12.22
C THR A 80 3.86 5.38 -10.89
N GLN A 81 2.56 5.27 -10.62
CA GLN A 81 1.89 5.75 -9.41
C GLN A 81 2.36 5.01 -8.18
N SER A 82 2.56 3.68 -8.26
CA SER A 82 3.09 2.88 -7.13
C SER A 82 4.49 3.34 -6.71
N TYR A 83 5.41 3.53 -7.67
CA TYR A 83 6.75 4.04 -7.37
C TYR A 83 6.77 5.53 -7.02
N MET A 84 5.83 6.32 -7.55
CA MET A 84 5.62 7.70 -7.14
C MET A 84 5.11 7.78 -5.70
N ALA A 85 4.20 6.90 -5.30
CA ALA A 85 3.75 6.77 -3.92
C ALA A 85 4.91 6.39 -3.00
N GLN A 86 5.76 5.45 -3.41
CA GLN A 86 7.00 5.13 -2.68
C GLN A 86 7.91 6.36 -2.53
N CYS A 87 8.11 7.14 -3.61
CA CYS A 87 8.90 8.36 -3.57
C CYS A 87 8.31 9.41 -2.61
N ILE A 88 6.98 9.60 -2.64
CA ILE A 88 6.27 10.54 -1.77
C ILE A 88 6.38 10.10 -0.31
N ILE A 89 6.18 8.82 0.00
CA ILE A 89 6.32 8.26 1.34
C ILE A 89 7.77 8.42 1.83
N GLY A 90 8.76 8.09 1.01
CA GLY A 90 10.18 8.26 1.33
C GLY A 90 10.56 9.73 1.56
N GLY A 91 10.04 10.64 0.74
CA GLY A 91 10.22 12.09 0.92
C GLY A 91 9.58 12.60 2.21
N TYR A 92 8.35 12.18 2.51
CA TYR A 92 7.63 12.51 3.74
C TYR A 92 8.40 12.04 5.00
N LEU A 93 8.87 10.79 4.99
CA LEU A 93 9.68 10.21 6.07
C LEU A 93 11.03 10.92 6.25
N THR A 94 11.64 11.36 5.15
CA THR A 94 12.89 12.13 5.17
C THR A 94 12.66 13.46 5.90
N ILE A 95 11.58 14.18 5.59
CA ILE A 95 11.21 15.44 6.25
C ILE A 95 10.96 15.20 7.75
N ILE A 96 10.17 14.18 8.10
CA ILE A 96 9.86 13.84 9.50
C ILE A 96 11.14 13.50 10.27
N SER A 97 12.05 12.72 9.67
CA SER A 97 13.30 12.32 10.34
C SER A 97 14.20 13.51 10.61
N ILE A 98 14.32 14.45 9.65
CA ILE A 98 15.05 15.71 9.84
C ILE A 98 14.40 16.54 10.95
N MET A 99 13.07 16.62 10.98
CA MET A 99 12.34 17.30 12.05
C MET A 99 12.59 16.64 13.42
N GLY A 100 12.57 15.31 13.51
CA GLY A 100 12.85 14.57 14.74
C GLY A 100 14.25 14.81 15.27
N ILE A 101 15.26 14.76 14.39
CA ILE A 101 16.66 15.08 14.74
C ILE A 101 16.77 16.52 15.24
N ARG A 102 16.18 17.49 14.54
CA ARG A 102 16.22 18.91 14.93
C ARG A 102 15.47 19.18 16.23
N ALA A 103 14.30 18.59 16.43
CA ALA A 103 13.50 18.72 17.64
C ALA A 103 14.28 18.19 18.85
N ALA A 104 14.90 17.02 18.70
CA ALA A 104 15.77 16.45 19.72
C ALA A 104 16.98 17.34 19.96
N HIS A 105 17.68 17.85 18.95
CA HIS A 105 18.89 18.67 19.11
C HIS A 105 18.61 20.07 19.71
N LYS A 106 17.48 20.70 19.40
CA LYS A 106 17.14 22.03 19.92
C LYS A 106 16.29 22.00 21.19
N VAL A 107 15.88 20.81 21.66
CA VAL A 107 14.97 20.65 22.82
C VAL A 107 13.69 21.48 22.63
N ASN A 108 13.18 21.52 21.40
CA ASN A 108 11.99 22.29 21.07
C ASN A 108 10.75 21.39 21.22
N ILE A 109 9.99 21.59 22.30
CA ILE A 109 8.80 20.81 22.63
C ILE A 109 7.75 20.88 21.51
N GLN A 110 7.53 22.06 20.93
CA GLN A 110 6.55 22.24 19.87
C GLN A 110 6.90 21.41 18.62
N MET A 111 8.18 21.41 18.21
CA MET A 111 8.63 20.57 17.09
C MET A 111 8.50 19.08 17.40
N LEU A 112 8.69 18.69 18.67
CA LEU A 112 8.56 17.29 19.09
C LEU A 112 7.09 16.81 19.03
N ILE A 113 6.15 17.70 19.37
CA ILE A 113 4.71 17.44 19.22
C ILE A 113 4.34 17.28 17.73
N TRP A 114 4.82 18.18 16.85
CA TRP A 114 4.60 18.04 15.41
C TRP A 114 5.19 16.73 14.86
N TYR A 115 6.43 16.40 15.24
CA TYR A 115 7.08 15.15 14.90
C TYR A 115 6.26 13.93 15.32
N TYR A 116 5.71 13.94 16.54
CA TYR A 116 4.86 12.87 17.05
C TYR A 116 3.62 12.65 16.17
N TRP A 117 2.88 13.71 15.83
CA TRP A 117 1.68 13.60 15.01
C TRP A 117 1.97 13.18 13.56
N LEU A 118 3.00 13.76 12.95
CA LEU A 118 3.40 13.38 11.59
C LEU A 118 3.89 11.93 11.52
N SER A 119 4.62 11.46 12.53
CA SER A 119 5.04 10.05 12.60
C SER A 119 3.86 9.10 12.75
N LEU A 120 2.79 9.51 13.44
CA LEU A 120 1.55 8.72 13.53
C LEU A 120 0.83 8.60 12.18
N VAL A 121 0.93 9.59 11.29
CA VAL A 121 0.43 9.48 9.90
C VAL A 121 1.33 8.58 9.06
N ALA A 122 2.64 8.67 9.25
CA ALA A 122 3.62 7.90 8.48
C ALA A 122 3.50 6.39 8.69
N ILE A 123 3.21 5.94 9.93
CA ILE A 123 3.16 4.52 10.28
C ILE A 123 2.13 3.72 9.46
N PRO A 124 0.86 4.14 9.35
CA PRO A 124 -0.12 3.44 8.51
C PRO A 124 0.25 3.40 7.03
N LEU A 125 0.80 4.50 6.49
CA LEU A 125 1.23 4.54 5.09
C LEU A 125 2.38 3.55 4.84
N LEU A 126 3.34 3.49 5.77
CA LEU A 126 4.41 2.49 5.76
C LEU A 126 3.88 1.07 5.88
N PHE A 127 2.88 0.84 6.75
CA PHE A 127 2.26 -0.47 6.91
C PHE A 127 1.60 -0.94 5.61
N LEU A 128 0.75 -0.11 4.99
CA LEU A 128 0.13 -0.41 3.69
C LEU A 128 1.20 -0.71 2.64
N PHE A 129 2.15 0.20 2.47
CA PHE A 129 3.21 0.04 1.48
C PHE A 129 4.02 -1.24 1.69
N SER A 130 4.33 -1.58 2.95
CA SER A 130 5.10 -2.79 3.27
C SER A 130 4.32 -4.06 2.98
N VAL A 131 3.03 -4.10 3.31
CA VAL A 131 2.19 -5.28 3.04
C VAL A 131 1.99 -5.45 1.53
N ILE A 132 1.67 -4.37 0.81
CA ILE A 132 1.56 -4.37 -0.66
C ILE A 132 2.86 -4.90 -1.28
N SER A 133 4.00 -4.39 -0.84
CA SER A 133 5.31 -4.82 -1.37
C SER A 133 5.63 -6.30 -1.10
N LEU A 134 5.04 -6.91 -0.08
CA LEU A 134 5.27 -8.33 0.25
C LEU A 134 4.28 -9.27 -0.43
N ASP A 135 3.05 -8.82 -0.65
CA ASP A 135 1.93 -9.67 -1.08
C ASP A 135 1.64 -9.57 -2.59
N PHE A 136 2.03 -8.47 -3.26
CA PHE A 136 1.66 -8.21 -4.66
C PHE A 136 2.46 -9.00 -5.71
N LYS A 137 3.17 -10.07 -5.33
CA LYS A 137 3.98 -10.84 -6.29
C LYS A 137 3.12 -11.48 -7.39
N ASP A 138 2.03 -12.11 -7.00
CA ASP A 138 1.17 -12.85 -7.93
C ASP A 138 0.40 -11.90 -8.86
N LEU A 139 -0.02 -10.74 -8.34
CA LEU A 139 -0.61 -9.67 -9.16
C LEU A 139 0.41 -9.12 -10.17
N LEU A 140 1.67 -8.99 -9.75
CA LEU A 140 2.73 -8.50 -10.61
C LEU A 140 3.04 -9.49 -11.74
N GLU A 141 2.95 -10.80 -11.49
CA GLU A 141 3.11 -11.84 -12.51
C GLU A 141 2.10 -11.68 -13.64
N GLY A 142 0.80 -11.71 -13.35
CA GLY A 142 -0.22 -11.48 -14.38
C GLY A 142 -0.05 -10.14 -15.08
N TRP A 143 0.22 -9.06 -14.33
CA TRP A 143 0.41 -7.73 -14.91
C TRP A 143 1.59 -7.66 -15.89
N ILE A 144 2.70 -8.35 -15.60
CA ILE A 144 3.89 -8.42 -16.46
C ILE A 144 3.62 -9.27 -17.69
N SER A 145 3.08 -10.49 -17.51
CA SER A 145 2.86 -11.44 -18.60
C SER A 145 1.98 -10.85 -19.70
N HIS A 146 0.93 -10.12 -19.31
CA HIS A 146 0.03 -9.45 -20.25
C HIS A 146 0.66 -8.25 -20.96
N ARG A 147 1.72 -7.63 -20.40
CA ARG A 147 2.32 -6.40 -20.97
C ARG A 147 3.73 -6.61 -21.51
N TRP A 148 4.22 -7.85 -21.51
CA TRP A 148 5.61 -8.14 -21.80
C TRP A 148 6.02 -7.80 -23.22
N ASP A 149 5.12 -7.86 -24.20
CA ASP A 149 5.36 -7.52 -25.62
C ASP A 149 5.43 -6.01 -25.87
N ARG A 150 4.95 -5.20 -24.92
CA ARG A 150 4.81 -3.75 -25.09
C ARG A 150 6.14 -3.02 -25.13
N VAL A 151 6.17 -1.89 -25.81
CA VAL A 151 7.35 -1.04 -26.01
C VAL A 151 7.92 -0.49 -24.69
N GLU A 152 7.08 -0.40 -23.67
CA GLU A 152 7.41 -0.04 -22.29
C GLU A 152 8.43 -0.99 -21.66
N PHE A 153 8.36 -2.26 -22.02
CA PHE A 153 9.22 -3.31 -21.51
C PHE A 153 10.48 -3.51 -22.35
N ASP A 154 10.72 -2.72 -23.41
CA ASP A 154 11.92 -2.80 -24.25
C ASP A 154 13.22 -2.80 -23.41
N PHE A 155 13.33 -1.86 -22.46
CA PHE A 155 14.49 -1.79 -21.57
C PHE A 155 14.65 -3.04 -20.70
N LEU A 156 13.54 -3.61 -20.21
CA LEU A 156 13.57 -4.81 -19.39
C LEU A 156 13.95 -6.03 -20.24
N ARG A 157 13.37 -6.17 -21.43
CA ARG A 157 13.71 -7.22 -22.38
C ARG A 157 15.19 -7.21 -22.76
N ARG A 158 15.77 -6.03 -23.00
CA ARG A 158 17.23 -5.90 -23.25
C ARG A 158 18.10 -6.41 -22.10
N TYR A 159 17.60 -6.36 -20.88
CA TYR A 159 18.33 -6.76 -19.68
C TYR A 159 18.14 -8.24 -19.33
N PHE A 160 16.93 -8.78 -19.52
CA PHE A 160 16.56 -10.13 -19.07
C PHE A 160 16.51 -11.18 -20.19
N CYS A 161 16.24 -10.79 -21.43
CA CYS A 161 16.25 -11.69 -22.58
C CYS A 161 17.69 -12.05 -23.00
N GLU A 162 17.83 -13.13 -23.75
CA GLU A 162 19.11 -13.49 -24.36
C GLU A 162 19.54 -12.45 -25.40
N PRO A 163 20.86 -12.24 -25.59
CA PRO A 163 21.37 -11.37 -26.64
C PRO A 163 20.71 -11.68 -28.00
N ASP A 164 20.38 -10.64 -28.77
CA ASP A 164 19.74 -10.72 -30.10
C ASP A 164 18.29 -11.26 -30.13
N THR A 165 17.69 -11.59 -28.97
CA THR A 165 16.29 -12.05 -28.89
C THR A 165 15.31 -10.98 -28.39
N TRP A 166 15.79 -9.89 -27.80
CA TRP A 166 15.00 -8.90 -27.05
C TRP A 166 13.94 -8.14 -27.87
N ASP A 167 14.20 -7.89 -29.15
CA ASP A 167 13.25 -7.27 -30.10
C ASP A 167 12.51 -8.30 -30.98
N ASN A 168 12.87 -9.58 -30.86
CA ASN A 168 12.39 -10.65 -31.74
C ASN A 168 11.61 -11.69 -30.92
N LYS A 169 12.18 -12.90 -30.73
CA LYS A 169 11.54 -14.03 -30.04
C LYS A 169 11.05 -13.69 -28.63
N CYS A 170 11.69 -12.76 -27.94
CA CYS A 170 11.34 -12.40 -26.57
C CYS A 170 10.13 -11.46 -26.48
N THR A 171 9.62 -10.91 -27.59
CA THR A 171 8.43 -10.05 -27.62
C THR A 171 7.14 -10.83 -27.84
N ALA A 172 7.19 -12.17 -27.72
CA ALA A 172 6.08 -13.03 -28.07
C ALA A 172 4.81 -12.71 -27.26
N PRO A 173 3.68 -12.39 -27.91
CA PRO A 173 2.45 -12.08 -27.19
C PRO A 173 1.88 -13.32 -26.50
N ILE A 174 1.16 -13.10 -25.40
CA ILE A 174 0.43 -14.16 -24.73
C ILE A 174 -0.62 -14.73 -25.69
N LYS A 175 -0.71 -16.06 -25.78
CA LYS A 175 -1.59 -16.79 -26.71
C LYS A 175 -1.43 -16.46 -28.21
N GLY A 176 -0.36 -15.77 -28.63
CA GLY A 176 -0.11 -15.49 -30.05
C GLY A 176 -0.60 -14.13 -30.53
N GLY A 177 -1.34 -13.39 -29.68
CA GLY A 177 -1.84 -12.05 -30.00
C GLY A 177 -2.91 -12.05 -31.10
N PRO A 178 -3.23 -10.87 -31.66
CA PRO A 178 -4.30 -10.75 -32.65
C PRO A 178 -4.00 -11.56 -33.93
N GLY A 179 -4.83 -12.56 -34.22
CA GLY A 179 -4.79 -13.34 -35.46
C GLY A 179 -4.05 -14.68 -35.39
N TYR A 180 -3.62 -15.11 -34.21
CA TYR A 180 -3.03 -16.44 -33.99
C TYR A 180 -3.66 -17.08 -32.75
N ASP A 181 -3.91 -18.39 -32.80
CA ASP A 181 -4.51 -19.11 -31.67
C ASP A 181 -3.47 -19.47 -30.61
N THR A 182 -2.19 -19.52 -31.01
CA THR A 182 -1.07 -19.91 -30.16
C THR A 182 0.18 -19.05 -30.38
N THR A 183 0.99 -18.91 -29.33
CA THR A 183 2.29 -18.22 -29.39
C THR A 183 3.26 -18.91 -30.37
N GLU A 184 3.15 -20.23 -30.53
CA GLU A 184 3.94 -21.02 -31.46
C GLU A 184 3.63 -20.68 -32.93
N GLU A 185 2.36 -20.52 -33.29
CA GLU A 185 1.95 -20.13 -34.64
C GLU A 185 2.47 -18.74 -35.00
N TRP A 186 2.31 -17.78 -34.07
CA TRP A 186 2.89 -16.45 -34.22
C TRP A 186 4.40 -16.49 -34.43
N CYS A 187 5.10 -17.30 -33.62
CA CYS A 187 6.56 -17.45 -33.68
C CYS A 187 7.05 -18.05 -35.01
N ILE A 188 6.33 -19.04 -35.55
CA ILE A 188 6.65 -19.65 -36.85
C ILE A 188 6.40 -18.64 -37.98
N SER A 189 5.31 -17.87 -37.90
CA SER A 189 4.94 -16.87 -38.91
C SER A 189 5.96 -15.73 -39.00
N GLU A 190 6.31 -15.13 -37.87
CA GLU A 190 7.15 -13.93 -37.84
C GLU A 190 8.66 -14.23 -37.92
N TYR A 191 9.11 -15.32 -37.29
CA TYR A 191 10.55 -15.59 -37.11
C TYR A 191 11.00 -16.97 -37.60
N ASN A 192 10.11 -17.78 -38.16
CA ASN A 192 10.40 -19.17 -38.56
C ASN A 192 11.05 -19.98 -37.41
N ALA A 193 10.57 -19.75 -36.18
CA ALA A 193 11.09 -20.33 -34.96
C ALA A 193 9.96 -21.01 -34.16
N LYS A 194 10.31 -21.87 -33.19
CA LYS A 194 9.34 -22.57 -32.33
C LYS A 194 9.57 -22.32 -30.84
N ASP A 195 10.66 -21.65 -30.50
CA ASP A 195 11.17 -21.46 -29.13
C ASP A 195 10.78 -20.10 -28.53
N CYS A 196 9.96 -19.26 -29.19
CA CYS A 196 9.64 -17.93 -28.68
C CYS A 196 8.99 -17.95 -27.30
N LYS A 197 8.06 -18.88 -27.05
CA LYS A 197 7.42 -19.05 -25.75
C LYS A 197 8.44 -19.36 -24.65
N ALA A 198 9.32 -20.33 -24.89
CA ALA A 198 10.35 -20.70 -23.92
C ALA A 198 11.35 -19.55 -23.65
N VAL A 199 11.74 -18.80 -24.69
CA VAL A 199 12.63 -17.63 -24.55
C VAL A 199 11.96 -16.54 -23.72
N ARG A 200 10.68 -16.24 -23.98
CA ARG A 200 9.91 -15.26 -23.23
C ARG A 200 9.72 -15.68 -21.78
N ASP A 201 9.16 -16.87 -21.54
CA ASP A 201 8.83 -17.36 -20.20
C ASP A 201 10.11 -17.41 -19.32
N ALA A 202 11.26 -17.77 -19.88
CA ALA A 202 12.54 -17.74 -19.18
C ALA A 202 13.05 -16.32 -18.85
N ALA A 203 12.72 -15.32 -19.66
CA ALA A 203 13.06 -13.93 -19.40
C ALA A 203 12.11 -13.30 -18.36
N GLU A 204 10.81 -13.60 -18.45
CA GLU A 204 9.79 -13.22 -17.48
C GLU A 204 10.11 -13.80 -16.10
N GLU A 205 10.43 -15.09 -16.00
CA GLU A 205 10.79 -15.74 -14.73
C GLU A 205 11.99 -15.03 -14.05
N LYS A 206 13.05 -14.70 -14.81
CA LYS A 206 14.21 -13.96 -14.29
C LYS A 206 13.81 -12.57 -13.79
N PHE A 207 12.93 -11.89 -14.52
CA PHE A 207 12.45 -10.57 -14.15
C PHE A 207 11.56 -10.63 -12.89
N LEU A 208 10.67 -11.63 -12.80
CA LEU A 208 9.79 -11.87 -11.66
C LEU A 208 10.57 -12.22 -10.40
N ASP A 209 11.63 -13.01 -10.49
CA ASP A 209 12.51 -13.31 -9.36
C ASP A 209 13.25 -12.05 -8.87
N PHE A 210 13.77 -11.26 -9.80
CA PHE A 210 14.39 -9.96 -9.50
C PHE A 210 13.40 -9.01 -8.81
N MET A 211 12.20 -8.85 -9.38
CA MET A 211 11.16 -7.99 -8.84
C MET A 211 10.64 -8.48 -7.51
N GLY A 212 10.43 -9.78 -7.33
CA GLY A 212 10.04 -10.38 -6.06
C GLY A 212 11.08 -10.11 -4.98
N THR A 213 12.37 -10.29 -5.28
CA THR A 213 13.46 -9.95 -4.36
C THR A 213 13.47 -8.47 -4.01
N PHE A 214 13.27 -7.60 -5.00
CA PHE A 214 13.25 -6.15 -4.83
C PHE A 214 12.05 -5.68 -3.99
N CYS A 215 10.85 -6.17 -4.28
CA CYS A 215 9.62 -5.86 -3.54
C CYS A 215 9.73 -6.36 -2.09
N ASN A 216 10.22 -7.58 -1.87
CA ASN A 216 10.49 -8.11 -0.54
C ASN A 216 11.47 -7.24 0.25
N PHE A 217 12.56 -6.80 -0.39
CA PHE A 217 13.51 -5.90 0.25
C PHE A 217 12.88 -4.57 0.65
N ASN A 218 12.08 -3.96 -0.23
CA ASN A 218 11.36 -2.71 0.08
C ASN A 218 10.34 -2.89 1.22
N GLY A 219 9.63 -4.03 1.24
CA GLY A 219 8.72 -4.39 2.33
C GLY A 219 9.44 -4.51 3.66
N VAL A 220 10.59 -5.19 3.70
CA VAL A 220 11.42 -5.31 4.91
C VAL A 220 11.93 -3.94 5.38
N VAL A 221 12.41 -3.10 4.47
CA VAL A 221 12.85 -1.73 4.80
C VAL A 221 11.68 -0.91 5.38
N GLY A 222 10.48 -1.04 4.81
CA GLY A 222 9.27 -0.40 5.32
C GLY A 222 8.91 -0.85 6.74
N ILE A 223 8.96 -2.15 7.03
CA ILE A 223 8.73 -2.70 8.38
C ILE A 223 9.78 -2.18 9.37
N VAL A 224 11.06 -2.18 8.99
CA VAL A 224 12.14 -1.65 9.83
C VAL A 224 11.90 -0.17 10.15
N ASN A 225 11.55 0.65 9.16
CA ASN A 225 11.19 2.06 9.36
C ASN A 225 10.01 2.21 10.32
N MET A 226 8.96 1.42 10.15
CA MET A 226 7.80 1.44 11.03
C MET A 226 8.18 1.13 12.48
N LEU A 227 8.99 0.10 12.72
CA LEU A 227 9.47 -0.26 14.06
C LEU A 227 10.33 0.86 14.69
N LEU A 228 11.23 1.47 13.90
CA LEU A 228 12.06 2.59 14.35
C LEU A 228 11.22 3.83 14.71
N LEU A 229 10.17 4.12 13.94
CA LEU A 229 9.22 5.20 14.26
C LEU A 229 8.41 4.89 15.52
N LEU A 230 7.92 3.65 15.68
CA LEU A 230 7.21 3.23 16.90
C LEU A 230 8.09 3.36 18.15
N MET A 231 9.35 2.95 18.07
CA MET A 231 10.33 3.14 19.15
C MET A 231 10.56 4.63 19.43
N SER A 232 10.69 5.44 18.38
CA SER A 232 10.89 6.89 18.49
C SER A 232 9.69 7.58 19.14
N LEU A 233 8.46 7.24 18.72
CA LEU A 233 7.23 7.69 19.35
C LEU A 233 7.18 7.31 20.83
N LYS A 234 7.63 6.10 21.18
CA LYS A 234 7.65 5.68 22.59
C LYS A 234 8.62 6.48 23.45
N LEU A 235 9.78 6.84 22.89
CA LEU A 235 10.75 7.73 23.55
C LEU A 235 10.18 9.15 23.71
N VAL A 236 9.45 9.63 22.69
CA VAL A 236 8.78 10.94 22.74
C VAL A 236 7.67 10.95 23.80
N GLU A 237 6.83 9.91 23.88
CA GLU A 237 5.81 9.75 24.93
C GLU A 237 6.43 9.80 26.34
N ARG A 238 7.63 9.23 26.52
CA ARG A 238 8.33 9.24 27.80
C ARG A 238 8.91 10.61 28.13
N THR A 239 9.35 11.36 27.11
CA THR A 239 9.99 12.67 27.28
C THR A 239 8.98 13.79 27.47
N LEU A 240 7.86 13.74 26.74
CA LEU A 240 6.79 14.72 26.84
C LEU A 240 5.94 14.45 28.08
N THR A 241 5.66 15.50 28.86
CA THR A 241 4.79 15.36 30.03
C THR A 241 3.36 15.04 29.57
N LEU A 242 2.74 14.06 30.25
CA LEU A 242 1.36 13.62 30.00
C LEU A 242 0.35 14.78 29.84
N PRO A 243 0.41 15.87 30.65
CA PRO A 243 -0.56 16.97 30.55
C PRO A 243 -0.49 17.74 29.22
N VAL A 244 0.71 17.95 28.67
CA VAL A 244 0.90 18.70 27.42
C VAL A 244 0.35 17.92 26.23
N ILE A 245 0.64 16.62 26.20
CA ILE A 245 0.09 15.73 25.18
C ILE A 245 -1.44 15.73 25.30
N MET A 246 -1.97 15.50 26.49
CA MET A 246 -3.40 15.27 26.67
C MET A 246 -4.30 16.44 26.30
N SER A 247 -3.87 17.69 26.51
CA SER A 247 -4.67 18.85 26.10
C SER A 247 -4.80 18.98 24.58
N SER A 248 -3.83 18.48 23.81
CA SER A 248 -3.84 18.53 22.35
C SER A 248 -4.25 17.20 21.70
N MET A 249 -4.18 16.09 22.46
CA MET A 249 -4.29 14.74 21.92
C MET A 249 -5.65 14.44 21.32
N LEU A 250 -6.72 14.82 22.01
CA LEU A 250 -8.07 14.53 21.54
C LEU A 250 -8.45 15.41 20.33
N ASP A 251 -8.01 16.67 20.27
CA ASP A 251 -8.29 17.53 19.11
C ASP A 251 -7.49 17.04 17.89
N ALA A 252 -6.19 16.82 18.05
CA ALA A 252 -5.31 16.39 16.96
C ALA A 252 -5.68 14.99 16.43
N ILE A 253 -6.03 14.02 17.29
CA ILE A 253 -6.43 12.68 16.82
C ILE A 253 -7.74 12.74 16.01
N ASN A 254 -8.67 13.62 16.35
CA ASN A 254 -9.92 13.76 15.58
C ASN A 254 -9.68 14.42 14.22
N TRP A 255 -8.74 15.36 14.11
CA TRP A 255 -8.26 15.83 12.80
C TRP A 255 -7.58 14.73 12.00
N LEU A 256 -6.87 13.84 12.68
CA LEU A 256 -6.21 12.70 12.04
C LEU A 256 -7.20 11.67 11.50
N LEU A 257 -8.38 11.53 12.12
CA LEU A 257 -9.43 10.60 11.69
C LEU A 257 -9.99 10.93 10.29
N PHE A 258 -9.81 12.15 9.78
CA PHE A 258 -10.25 12.48 8.42
C PHE A 258 -9.56 11.65 7.34
N LEU A 259 -8.33 11.20 7.57
CA LEU A 259 -7.60 10.32 6.66
C LEU A 259 -8.26 8.93 6.53
N PRO A 260 -8.49 8.17 7.62
CA PRO A 260 -9.22 6.91 7.54
C PRO A 260 -10.69 7.08 7.11
N ILE A 261 -11.33 8.21 7.40
CA ILE A 261 -12.67 8.54 6.84
C ILE A 261 -12.60 8.57 5.32
N ALA A 262 -11.66 9.32 4.75
CA ALA A 262 -11.49 9.43 3.31
C ALA A 262 -11.22 8.06 2.67
N PHE A 263 -10.34 7.25 3.27
CA PHE A 263 -10.07 5.91 2.76
C PHE A 263 -11.27 4.95 2.86
N CYS A 264 -12.03 4.95 3.96
CA CYS A 264 -13.23 4.12 4.05
C CYS A 264 -14.29 4.53 3.00
N ILE A 265 -14.47 5.83 2.76
CA ILE A 265 -15.40 6.32 1.73
C ILE A 265 -14.88 5.94 0.33
N ALA A 266 -13.59 6.10 0.06
CA ALA A 266 -12.98 5.74 -1.22
C ALA A 266 -13.12 4.24 -1.52
N ILE A 267 -12.89 3.35 -0.55
CA ILE A 267 -13.14 1.91 -0.70
C ILE A 267 -14.63 1.62 -0.92
N GLY A 268 -15.53 2.35 -0.25
CA GLY A 268 -16.96 2.26 -0.51
C GLY A 268 -17.34 2.62 -1.95
N PHE A 269 -16.77 3.70 -2.50
CA PHE A 269 -16.96 4.07 -3.90
C PHE A 269 -16.35 3.05 -4.86
N PHE A 270 -15.14 2.58 -4.56
CA PHE A 270 -14.48 1.54 -5.34
C PHE A 270 -15.36 0.29 -5.45
N PHE A 271 -15.89 -0.22 -4.34
CA PHE A 271 -16.81 -1.36 -4.38
C PHE A 271 -18.14 -1.05 -5.06
N ASN A 272 -18.61 0.20 -5.03
CA ASN A 272 -19.82 0.59 -5.73
C ASN A 272 -19.64 0.65 -7.25
N GLU A 273 -18.48 1.11 -7.75
CA GLU A 273 -18.15 1.09 -9.17
C GLU A 273 -17.95 -0.35 -9.67
N HIS A 274 -17.44 -1.23 -8.81
CA HIS A 274 -17.17 -2.64 -9.09
C HIS A 274 -18.26 -3.57 -8.55
N ASP A 275 -19.51 -3.09 -8.45
CA ASP A 275 -20.65 -3.84 -7.86
C ASP A 275 -20.88 -5.21 -8.52
N GLU A 276 -20.55 -5.37 -9.80
CA GLU A 276 -20.72 -6.63 -10.54
C GLU A 276 -19.54 -7.60 -10.41
N LEU A 277 -18.35 -7.12 -10.02
CA LEU A 277 -17.28 -8.03 -9.56
C LEU A 277 -17.66 -8.72 -8.25
N GLN A 278 -18.62 -8.15 -7.50
CA GLN A 278 -19.00 -8.60 -6.17
C GLN A 278 -20.34 -9.34 -6.18
N VAL A 279 -20.30 -10.62 -6.52
CA VAL A 279 -21.46 -11.52 -6.44
C VAL A 279 -21.82 -11.77 -4.96
N GLY A 280 -22.62 -10.89 -4.37
CA GLY A 280 -23.33 -11.14 -3.10
C GLY A 280 -22.94 -10.27 -1.91
N ASP A 281 -21.87 -9.46 -1.99
CA ASP A 281 -21.35 -8.69 -0.86
C ASP A 281 -21.70 -7.20 -0.89
N VAL A 282 -22.89 -6.90 -1.40
CA VAL A 282 -23.50 -5.55 -1.39
C VAL A 282 -23.49 -4.95 0.02
N TRP A 283 -23.50 -5.77 1.07
CA TRP A 283 -23.43 -5.29 2.45
C TRP A 283 -22.05 -4.72 2.84
N LEU A 284 -20.95 -5.19 2.22
CA LEU A 284 -19.59 -4.74 2.54
C LEU A 284 -19.37 -3.29 2.10
N LYS A 285 -19.83 -2.91 0.90
CA LYS A 285 -19.76 -1.50 0.44
C LYS A 285 -20.53 -0.58 1.39
N TYR A 286 -21.73 -0.97 1.81
CA TYR A 286 -22.53 -0.20 2.76
C TYR A 286 -21.84 -0.11 4.13
N LEU A 287 -21.16 -1.18 4.57
CA LEU A 287 -20.41 -1.17 5.81
C LEU A 287 -19.27 -0.14 5.77
N PHE A 288 -18.54 -0.01 4.66
CA PHE A 288 -17.51 1.01 4.49
C PHE A 288 -18.08 2.43 4.46
N PHE A 289 -19.19 2.67 3.75
CA PHE A 289 -19.87 3.97 3.75
C PHE A 289 -20.42 4.35 5.12
N ILE A 290 -21.08 3.41 5.83
CA ILE A 290 -21.62 3.64 7.17
C ILE A 290 -20.48 3.94 8.14
N ASN A 291 -19.39 3.17 8.11
CA ASN A 291 -18.22 3.44 8.96
C ASN A 291 -17.60 4.81 8.66
N GLY A 292 -17.43 5.17 7.39
CA GLY A 292 -16.93 6.49 6.98
C GLY A 292 -17.82 7.64 7.49
N GLY A 293 -19.14 7.52 7.30
CA GLY A 293 -20.11 8.49 7.78
C GLY A 293 -20.14 8.62 9.31
N CYS A 294 -20.21 7.49 10.03
CA CYS A 294 -20.17 7.47 11.49
C CYS A 294 -18.87 8.07 12.03
N MET A 295 -17.71 7.73 11.46
CA MET A 295 -16.43 8.31 11.84
C MET A 295 -16.41 9.83 11.60
N PHE A 296 -16.97 10.33 10.50
CA PHE A 296 -17.05 11.76 10.22
C PHE A 296 -17.84 12.52 11.29
N PHE A 297 -19.05 12.05 11.62
CA PHE A 297 -19.85 12.67 12.68
C PHE A 297 -19.15 12.61 14.04
N LEU A 298 -18.51 11.48 14.36
CA LEU A 298 -17.77 11.33 15.61
C LEU A 298 -16.52 12.23 15.64
N ALA A 299 -15.79 12.40 14.54
CA ALA A 299 -14.64 13.29 14.48
C ALA A 299 -15.04 14.75 14.81
N LEU A 300 -16.15 15.23 14.23
CA LEU A 300 -16.70 16.55 14.56
C LEU A 300 -17.12 16.65 16.02
N LEU A 301 -17.82 15.62 16.54
CA LEU A 301 -18.20 15.56 17.95
C LEU A 301 -16.99 15.52 18.88
N GLY A 302 -15.92 14.83 18.49
CA GLY A 302 -14.68 14.73 19.25
C GLY A 302 -13.91 16.06 19.30
N ILE A 303 -13.89 16.82 18.19
CA ILE A 303 -13.37 18.20 18.16
C ILE A 303 -14.19 19.10 19.09
N PHE A 304 -15.52 19.00 19.06
CA PHE A 304 -16.38 19.76 19.95
C PHE A 304 -16.17 19.38 21.43
N ALA A 305 -16.17 18.07 21.74
CA ALA A 305 -16.00 17.54 23.09
C ALA A 305 -14.64 17.85 23.70
N SER A 306 -13.58 17.94 22.87
CA SER A 306 -12.23 18.31 23.32
C SER A 306 -12.15 19.77 23.81
N ARG A 307 -12.92 20.67 23.17
CA ARG A 307 -12.97 22.10 23.48
C ARG A 307 -13.83 22.39 24.71
N GLU A 308 -15.05 21.87 24.73
CA GLU A 308 -16.01 22.13 25.80
C GLU A 308 -15.76 21.30 27.08
N LYS A 309 -14.97 20.21 26.97
CA LYS A 309 -14.60 19.31 28.09
C LYS A 309 -15.80 18.77 28.87
N LEU A 310 -16.96 18.66 28.22
CA LEU A 310 -18.18 18.13 28.81
C LEU A 310 -18.08 16.61 29.00
N ARG A 311 -18.04 16.17 30.26
CA ARG A 311 -17.85 14.76 30.63
C ARG A 311 -18.94 13.82 30.07
N GLY A 312 -20.18 14.29 29.95
CA GLY A 312 -21.27 13.52 29.36
C GLY A 312 -21.03 13.24 27.88
N VAL A 313 -20.66 14.28 27.13
CA VAL A 313 -20.35 14.19 25.69
C VAL A 313 -19.14 13.30 25.43
N LEU A 314 -18.08 13.43 26.24
CA LEU A 314 -16.88 12.59 26.13
C LEU A 314 -17.19 11.10 26.34
N LYS A 315 -18.04 10.75 27.33
CA LYS A 315 -18.48 9.37 27.56
C LYS A 315 -19.26 8.82 26.37
N PHE A 316 -20.19 9.61 25.83
CA PHE A 316 -20.96 9.22 24.66
C PHE A 316 -20.06 9.03 23.43
N TYR A 317 -19.14 9.96 23.17
CA TYR A 317 -18.14 9.85 22.11
C TYR A 317 -17.29 8.57 22.27
N ALA A 318 -16.78 8.28 23.48
CA ALA A 318 -15.97 7.08 23.71
C ALA A 318 -16.76 5.77 23.47
N LEU A 319 -18.03 5.73 23.90
CA LEU A 319 -18.91 4.59 23.65
C LEU A 319 -19.17 4.41 22.15
N ALA A 320 -19.54 5.48 21.45
CA ALA A 320 -19.86 5.46 20.03
C ALA A 320 -18.63 5.11 19.18
N MET A 321 -17.45 5.64 19.53
CA MET A 321 -16.20 5.26 18.88
C MET A 321 -15.85 3.79 19.13
N GLY A 322 -16.17 3.25 20.32
CA GLY A 322 -16.07 1.82 20.61
C GLY A 322 -16.95 0.95 19.69
N VAL A 323 -18.16 1.40 19.36
CA VAL A 323 -19.03 0.72 18.37
C VAL A 323 -18.39 0.75 16.97
N VAL A 324 -17.87 1.90 16.55
CA VAL A 324 -17.16 2.03 15.26
C VAL A 324 -15.92 1.12 15.19
N VAL A 325 -15.16 1.00 16.28
CA VAL A 325 -14.04 0.04 16.36
C VAL A 325 -14.50 -1.39 16.10
N LEU A 326 -15.64 -1.81 16.67
CA LEU A 326 -16.20 -3.14 16.42
C LEU A 326 -16.65 -3.30 14.96
N MET A 327 -17.32 -2.29 14.39
CA MET A 327 -17.77 -2.33 12.99
C MET A 327 -16.59 -2.37 12.01
N LEU A 328 -15.52 -1.61 12.26
CA LEU A 328 -14.28 -1.66 11.47
C LEU A 328 -13.55 -2.99 11.65
N GLY A 329 -13.56 -3.56 12.86
CA GLY A 329 -13.03 -4.90 13.12
C GLY A 329 -13.78 -5.98 12.33
N LEU A 330 -15.11 -5.88 12.26
CA LEU A 330 -15.94 -6.75 11.42
C LEU A 330 -15.63 -6.57 9.94
N ALA A 331 -15.55 -5.34 9.44
CA ALA A 331 -15.20 -5.04 8.05
C ALA A 331 -13.81 -5.60 7.67
N CYS A 332 -12.84 -5.45 8.57
CA CYS A 332 -11.50 -6.00 8.42
C CYS A 332 -11.54 -7.53 8.33
N ALA A 333 -12.19 -8.19 9.29
CA ALA A 333 -12.26 -9.64 9.34
C ALA A 333 -13.00 -10.20 8.12
N SER A 334 -14.14 -9.62 7.75
CA SER A 334 -14.89 -10.07 6.58
C SER A 334 -14.11 -9.92 5.29
N SER A 335 -13.41 -8.79 5.09
CA SER A 335 -12.61 -8.58 3.88
C SER A 335 -11.50 -9.63 3.73
N PHE A 336 -10.81 -10.00 4.81
CA PHE A 336 -9.82 -11.08 4.77
C PHE A 336 -10.45 -12.47 4.59
N VAL A 337 -11.63 -12.71 5.17
CA VAL A 337 -12.37 -13.97 4.96
C VAL A 337 -12.78 -14.11 3.50
N PHE A 338 -13.26 -13.03 2.85
CA PHE A 338 -13.58 -13.03 1.43
C PHE A 338 -12.35 -13.24 0.57
N ALA A 339 -11.25 -12.54 0.86
CA ALA A 339 -9.98 -12.76 0.17
C ALA A 339 -9.54 -14.23 0.25
N TRP A 340 -9.67 -14.87 1.41
CA TRP A 340 -9.32 -16.30 1.56
C TRP A 340 -10.28 -17.23 0.82
N GLN A 341 -11.59 -16.96 0.90
CA GLN A 341 -12.63 -17.85 0.37
C GLN A 341 -12.95 -17.58 -1.10
N ILE A 342 -12.24 -16.65 -1.75
CA ILE A 342 -12.57 -16.19 -3.09
C ILE A 342 -12.58 -17.34 -4.11
N SER A 343 -11.62 -18.27 -4.00
CA SER A 343 -11.55 -19.43 -4.89
C SER A 343 -12.73 -20.40 -4.75
N GLN A 344 -13.34 -20.47 -3.56
CA GLN A 344 -14.44 -21.37 -3.22
C GLN A 344 -15.81 -20.74 -3.48
N ILE A 345 -16.01 -19.49 -3.05
CA ILE A 345 -17.26 -18.75 -3.17
C ILE A 345 -17.49 -18.38 -4.63
N TYR A 346 -16.44 -17.86 -5.27
CA TYR A 346 -16.46 -17.45 -6.66
C TYR A 346 -15.99 -18.62 -7.51
N GLY A 347 -16.63 -19.77 -7.32
CA GLY A 347 -16.61 -20.83 -8.30
C GLY A 347 -17.08 -20.26 -9.63
N VAL A 348 -16.19 -19.62 -10.38
CA VAL A 348 -16.38 -19.12 -11.74
C VAL A 348 -16.59 -20.38 -12.56
N LYS A 349 -17.82 -20.88 -12.54
CA LYS A 349 -18.18 -22.20 -13.05
C LYS A 349 -18.20 -22.23 -14.58
N GLY A 350 -17.97 -21.10 -15.24
CA GLY A 350 -17.78 -21.00 -16.67
C GLY A 350 -16.81 -19.87 -17.02
N ASP A 351 -15.94 -20.14 -18.00
CA ASP A 351 -14.90 -19.22 -18.46
C ASP A 351 -15.46 -17.88 -18.98
N GLY A 352 -16.71 -17.86 -19.46
CA GLY A 352 -17.36 -16.63 -19.93
C GLY A 352 -17.50 -15.52 -18.86
N LYS A 353 -17.59 -15.88 -17.56
CA LYS A 353 -17.62 -14.87 -16.49
C LYS A 353 -16.25 -14.26 -16.19
N VAL A 354 -15.15 -14.96 -16.51
CA VAL A 354 -13.79 -14.43 -16.34
C VAL A 354 -13.59 -13.27 -17.31
N GLY A 355 -14.00 -13.47 -18.56
CA GLY A 355 -13.97 -12.44 -19.60
C GLY A 355 -14.79 -11.20 -19.26
N GLU A 356 -16.02 -11.39 -18.79
CA GLU A 356 -16.89 -10.28 -18.34
C GLU A 356 -16.25 -9.45 -17.22
N VAL A 357 -15.68 -10.11 -16.22
CA VAL A 357 -15.03 -9.45 -15.09
C VAL A 357 -13.77 -8.70 -15.54
N ALA A 358 -12.95 -9.32 -16.37
CA ALA A 358 -11.75 -8.70 -16.93
C ALA A 358 -12.09 -7.45 -17.75
N CYS A 359 -13.10 -7.58 -18.61
CA CYS A 359 -13.59 -6.55 -19.49
C CYS A 359 -14.15 -5.33 -18.74
N ARG A 360 -14.98 -5.57 -17.72
CA ARG A 360 -15.53 -4.51 -16.87
C ARG A 360 -14.50 -3.81 -16.01
N SER A 361 -13.47 -4.55 -15.58
CA SER A 361 -12.35 -3.97 -14.83
C SER A 361 -11.35 -3.26 -15.75
N GLU A 362 -11.67 -3.14 -17.05
CA GLU A 362 -10.84 -2.54 -18.08
C GLU A 362 -9.42 -3.15 -18.08
N LEU A 363 -9.33 -4.46 -17.85
CA LEU A 363 -8.06 -5.16 -17.86
C LEU A 363 -7.46 -5.15 -19.26
N TYR A 364 -6.14 -5.05 -19.29
CA TYR A 364 -5.38 -4.99 -20.53
C TYR A 364 -5.54 -6.25 -21.37
N GLY A 365 -5.56 -6.14 -22.70
CA GLY A 365 -5.72 -7.29 -23.60
C GLY A 365 -7.19 -7.64 -23.88
N CYS A 366 -8.12 -7.01 -23.16
CA CYS A 366 -9.54 -7.07 -23.49
C CYS A 366 -9.87 -6.21 -24.73
N CYS A 367 -10.55 -6.80 -25.70
CA CYS A 367 -11.14 -6.08 -26.83
C CYS A 367 -12.67 -6.23 -26.86
N CYS A 368 -13.34 -5.28 -27.50
CA CYS A 368 -14.78 -5.33 -27.77
C CYS A 368 -15.67 -5.40 -26.51
N CYS A 369 -15.29 -4.66 -25.47
CA CYS A 369 -16.04 -4.51 -24.22
C CYS A 369 -17.34 -3.69 -24.32
N GLU A 370 -17.87 -3.50 -25.52
CA GLU A 370 -19.12 -2.77 -25.72
C GLU A 370 -20.31 -3.69 -25.43
N TYR A 371 -21.11 -3.30 -24.43
CA TYR A 371 -22.36 -3.97 -24.11
C TYR A 371 -23.48 -3.46 -25.02
N GLU A 372 -23.88 -4.25 -26.02
CA GLU A 372 -25.15 -4.03 -26.72
C GLU A 372 -26.30 -4.62 -25.87
N ASP A 373 -27.27 -3.78 -25.48
CA ASP A 373 -28.49 -4.18 -24.77
C ASP A 373 -28.31 -4.99 -23.47
N GLY A 374 -27.17 -4.84 -22.79
CA GLY A 374 -26.88 -5.54 -21.52
C GLY A 374 -26.59 -7.03 -21.67
N VAL A 375 -26.35 -7.51 -22.90
CA VAL A 375 -25.91 -8.87 -23.20
C VAL A 375 -24.57 -8.78 -23.93
N LEU A 376 -23.53 -9.43 -23.39
CA LEU A 376 -22.25 -9.54 -24.06
C LEU A 376 -22.41 -10.38 -25.34
N ALA A 377 -22.02 -9.81 -26.48
CA ALA A 377 -22.32 -10.35 -27.80
C ALA A 377 -21.52 -11.60 -28.20
N ASP A 378 -20.53 -12.03 -27.42
CA ASP A 378 -19.71 -13.22 -27.70
C ASP A 378 -19.27 -13.96 -26.43
N GLU A 379 -18.98 -15.26 -26.54
CA GLU A 379 -18.55 -16.12 -25.42
C GLU A 379 -17.04 -16.02 -25.10
N GLU A 380 -16.24 -15.32 -25.92
CA GLU A 380 -14.76 -15.26 -25.82
C GLU A 380 -14.23 -13.84 -25.58
N LEU A 381 -14.79 -13.09 -24.63
CA LEU A 381 -14.17 -11.82 -24.22
C LEU A 381 -12.90 -12.08 -23.40
N CYS A 382 -11.81 -11.39 -23.77
CA CYS A 382 -10.54 -11.40 -23.05
C CYS A 382 -9.97 -12.82 -22.84
N PRO A 383 -9.76 -13.62 -23.90
CA PRO A 383 -9.26 -14.99 -23.74
C PRO A 383 -7.88 -15.02 -23.06
N GLU A 384 -7.12 -13.93 -23.09
CA GLU A 384 -5.79 -13.83 -22.48
C GLU A 384 -5.82 -14.08 -20.97
N TRP A 385 -6.85 -13.60 -20.25
CA TRP A 385 -6.91 -13.69 -18.80
C TRP A 385 -7.35 -15.06 -18.31
N THR A 386 -6.56 -15.63 -17.42
CA THR A 386 -6.90 -16.87 -16.73
C THR A 386 -7.79 -16.58 -15.52
N ARG A 387 -8.59 -17.57 -15.14
CA ARG A 387 -9.40 -17.50 -13.93
C ARG A 387 -8.56 -17.24 -12.67
N GLU A 388 -7.36 -17.81 -12.61
CA GLU A 388 -6.47 -17.67 -11.46
C GLU A 388 -5.97 -16.22 -11.31
N GLU A 389 -5.60 -15.58 -12.42
CA GLU A 389 -5.18 -14.17 -12.41
C GLU A 389 -6.31 -13.24 -11.95
N ILE A 390 -7.54 -13.41 -12.45
CA ILE A 390 -8.69 -12.61 -12.02
C ILE A 390 -8.99 -12.82 -10.54
N VAL A 391 -8.89 -14.06 -10.07
CA VAL A 391 -9.05 -14.37 -8.64
C VAL A 391 -8.00 -13.61 -7.81
N HIS A 392 -6.75 -13.56 -8.24
CA HIS A 392 -5.69 -12.82 -7.54
C HIS A 392 -5.89 -11.31 -7.55
N VAL A 393 -6.41 -10.73 -8.64
CA VAL A 393 -6.77 -9.30 -8.71
C VAL A 393 -7.84 -8.98 -7.65
N VAL A 394 -8.93 -9.73 -7.64
CA VAL A 394 -10.03 -9.48 -6.70
C VAL A 394 -9.61 -9.80 -5.26
N GLU A 395 -8.77 -10.82 -5.05
CA GLU A 395 -8.17 -11.12 -3.75
C GLU A 395 -7.37 -9.92 -3.22
N ALA A 396 -6.54 -9.30 -4.06
CA ALA A 396 -5.75 -8.14 -3.71
C ALA A 396 -6.64 -6.96 -3.28
N ASP A 397 -7.74 -6.71 -3.97
CA ASP A 397 -8.70 -5.65 -3.63
C ASP A 397 -9.34 -5.85 -2.26
N PHE A 398 -9.79 -7.07 -1.95
CA PHE A 398 -10.34 -7.40 -0.63
C PHE A 398 -9.28 -7.31 0.48
N LYS A 399 -8.05 -7.76 0.22
CA LYS A 399 -6.94 -7.57 1.18
C LYS A 399 -6.67 -6.08 1.43
N MET A 400 -6.67 -5.26 0.37
CA MET A 400 -6.49 -3.81 0.48
C MET A 400 -7.59 -3.15 1.30
N ALA A 401 -8.85 -3.49 1.06
CA ALA A 401 -9.97 -3.04 1.87
C ALA A 401 -9.83 -3.47 3.35
N GLY A 402 -9.43 -4.72 3.60
CA GLY A 402 -9.16 -5.25 4.93
C GLY A 402 -8.05 -4.48 5.67
N LEU A 403 -6.96 -4.16 4.98
CA LEU A 403 -5.84 -3.37 5.53
C LEU A 403 -6.25 -1.93 5.86
N VAL A 404 -7.03 -1.30 4.98
CA VAL A 404 -7.59 0.04 5.24
C VAL A 404 -8.50 0.01 6.47
N ALA A 405 -9.39 -0.97 6.57
CA ALA A 405 -10.25 -1.14 7.75
C ALA A 405 -9.44 -1.36 9.03
N ALA A 406 -8.37 -2.17 8.97
CA ALA A 406 -7.47 -2.39 10.10
C ALA A 406 -6.79 -1.10 10.57
N ILE A 407 -6.28 -0.28 9.64
CA ILE A 407 -5.69 1.02 9.95
C ILE A 407 -6.71 1.96 10.58
N SER A 408 -7.89 2.08 9.98
CA SER A 408 -8.98 2.90 10.50
C SER A 408 -9.35 2.46 11.93
N CYS A 409 -9.38 1.15 12.17
CA CYS A 409 -9.62 0.57 13.49
C CYS A 409 -8.55 0.98 14.50
N LEU A 410 -7.26 0.93 14.13
CA LEU A 410 -6.16 1.39 14.99
C LEU A 410 -6.27 2.88 15.35
N PHE A 411 -6.64 3.73 14.41
CA PHE A 411 -6.89 5.15 14.69
C PHE A 411 -8.08 5.35 15.63
N ALA A 412 -9.18 4.64 15.41
CA ALA A 412 -10.37 4.71 16.27
C ALA A 412 -10.10 4.19 17.70
N ILE A 413 -9.27 3.14 17.85
CA ILE A 413 -8.78 2.66 19.16
C ILE A 413 -7.96 3.74 19.86
N ARG A 414 -7.04 4.40 19.13
CA ARG A 414 -6.23 5.49 19.68
C ARG A 414 -7.10 6.69 20.10
N ALA A 415 -8.11 7.04 19.32
CA ALA A 415 -9.06 8.10 19.65
C ALA A 415 -9.89 7.77 20.90
N THR A 416 -10.40 6.53 20.98
CA THR A 416 -11.10 6.02 22.16
C THR A 416 -10.21 6.10 23.40
N ARG A 417 -8.97 5.60 23.31
CA ARG A 417 -7.99 5.67 24.41
C ARG A 417 -7.72 7.11 24.82
N ALA A 418 -7.53 8.02 23.86
CA ALA A 418 -7.31 9.43 24.15
C ALA A 418 -8.45 10.05 24.94
N CYS A 419 -9.69 9.77 24.53
CA CYS A 419 -10.88 10.21 25.24
C CYS A 419 -10.97 9.61 26.65
N THR A 420 -10.72 8.30 26.82
CA THR A 420 -10.78 7.65 28.14
C THR A 420 -9.80 8.26 29.14
N ILE A 421 -8.57 8.54 28.71
CA ILE A 421 -7.57 9.18 29.58
C ILE A 421 -8.04 10.61 29.94
N LEU A 422 -8.58 11.38 28.97
CA LEU A 422 -9.11 12.72 29.24
C LEU A 422 -10.28 12.69 30.25
N ILE A 423 -11.20 11.73 30.12
CA ILE A 423 -12.29 11.52 31.07
C ILE A 423 -11.77 11.23 32.47
N HIS A 424 -10.70 10.44 32.59
CA HIS A 424 -10.10 10.09 33.88
C HIS A 424 -9.52 11.33 34.56
N ASN A 425 -8.70 12.10 33.84
CA ASN A 425 -8.09 13.31 34.39
C ASN A 425 -9.12 14.39 34.78
N LEU A 426 -10.21 14.53 34.02
CA LEU A 426 -11.29 15.45 34.37
C LEU A 426 -12.05 15.07 35.66
N LYS A 427 -11.90 13.84 36.17
CA LYS A 427 -12.47 13.48 37.49
C LYS A 427 -11.77 14.23 38.61
N ASP A 428 -10.46 14.40 38.49
CA ASP A 428 -9.62 14.94 39.58
C ASP A 428 -9.72 16.48 39.67
N TYR A 429 -10.04 17.16 38.55
CA TYR A 429 -10.19 18.62 38.52
C TYR A 429 -11.42 19.16 39.26
N LYS A 430 -12.46 18.33 39.48
CA LYS A 430 -13.67 18.77 40.20
C LYS A 430 -13.46 19.00 41.70
N CYS A 431 -12.32 18.58 42.26
CA CYS A 431 -12.04 18.72 43.70
C CYS A 431 -11.39 20.06 44.11
N VAL A 432 -11.11 20.98 43.17
CA VAL A 432 -10.34 22.22 43.47
C VAL A 432 -11.18 23.50 43.36
N TYR A 433 -12.37 23.46 42.75
CA TYR A 433 -13.19 24.65 42.46
C TYR A 433 -14.67 24.54 42.92
N LEU A 434 -14.97 23.58 43.79
CA LEU A 434 -16.19 23.51 44.60
C LEU A 434 -15.77 23.49 46.06
#